data_AF-A0A7W0VJS1-F1
#
_entry.id   AF-A0A7W0VJS1-F1
#
_cell.length_a   1.000
_cell.length_b   1.000
_cell.length_c   1.000
_cell.angle_alpha   90.00
_cell.angle_beta   90.00
_cell.angle_gamma   90.00
#
_symmetry.space_group_name_H-M   'P 1'
#
loop_
_entity.id
_entity.type
_entity.pdbx_description
1 polymer ?
#
loop_
_entity_poly.entity_id
_entity_poly.type
_entity_poly.pdbx_seq_one_letter_code
_entity_poly.pdbx_strand_id
1 'polypeptide(L)'
;MLLVIRMIEEPFHRDDEDRPLSAHWDDIIGATVMMRDAYREIRGVTELDLIDAWRISQLGSALPWWFVLGKGEPAPAYAAALAKAMQGVGLSAQLDFVKMQTEQRPPLPPLTADSLLALSEANGAGPDKMLLRFFDAMVGTTGADAAASPRLATLIAERDTMLGFAAHYVGFKLALWIHHLARRFVHADIVAALGPQLDERSVQEAIARVHGGDVQVARDAELREIVAGLRALIDAPCEPPDFVALGPADLAGTPPAARHAWLRSLAAHIVPCSPDLRDVDLRASANDIATALESPASESAAVSFDDLAVEVDRVTGCGASAAGTVANALGTAARLDALLGELAARVEAGFRHASGTSSEAVGPVAADARDRLLGSPPRSLLTRLAPRGFVALCRP
;
A
#
# COMPACT_ATOMS: atom_id res chain seq x y z
N MET A 1 -14.09 16.26 -1.57
CA MET A 1 -12.84 15.51 -1.86
C MET A 1 -12.57 14.63 -0.64
N LEU A 2 -12.27 13.34 -0.82
CA LEU A 2 -11.97 12.44 0.30
C LEU A 2 -10.64 12.87 0.95
N LEU A 3 -10.56 12.84 2.29
CA LEU A 3 -9.32 13.08 3.04
C LEU A 3 -8.23 12.10 2.60
N VAL A 4 -8.62 10.87 2.28
CA VAL A 4 -7.73 9.83 1.78
C VAL A 4 -7.05 10.22 0.46
N ILE A 5 -7.78 10.81 -0.49
CA ILE A 5 -7.18 11.26 -1.77
C ILE A 5 -6.21 12.41 -1.51
N ARG A 6 -6.62 13.36 -0.67
CA ARG A 6 -5.80 14.52 -0.32
C ARG A 6 -4.45 14.10 0.27
N MET A 7 -4.46 13.09 1.13
CA MET A 7 -3.26 12.50 1.73
C MET A 7 -2.31 11.85 0.71
N ILE A 8 -2.84 11.29 -0.38
CA ILE A 8 -2.04 10.66 -1.44
C ILE A 8 -1.48 11.71 -2.41
N GLU A 9 -2.28 12.71 -2.76
CA GLU A 9 -1.94 13.70 -3.78
C GLU A 9 -1.14 14.89 -3.28
N GLU A 10 -1.35 15.32 -2.03
CA GLU A 10 -0.63 16.46 -1.50
C GLU A 10 0.79 16.02 -1.14
N PRO A 11 1.83 16.51 -1.86
CA PRO A 11 3.17 16.36 -1.35
C PRO A 11 3.23 17.14 -0.04
N PHE A 12 3.43 16.43 1.06
CA PHE A 12 3.81 17.11 2.28
C PHE A 12 5.19 17.70 2.02
N HIS A 13 5.27 19.00 1.70
CA HIS A 13 6.53 19.68 1.39
C HIS A 13 7.43 19.60 2.62
N ARG A 14 8.39 18.68 2.57
CA ARG A 14 9.22 18.25 3.70
C ARG A 14 10.31 19.25 4.09
N ASP A 15 10.47 20.36 3.36
CA ASP A 15 11.65 21.22 3.45
C ASP A 15 11.44 22.69 3.02
N ASP A 16 10.20 23.23 2.97
CA ASP A 16 10.03 24.66 2.64
C ASP A 16 10.55 25.61 3.74
N GLU A 17 11.01 25.07 4.86
CA GLU A 17 11.73 25.82 5.88
C GLU A 17 13.07 25.11 6.13
N ASP A 18 14.20 25.77 5.81
CA ASP A 18 15.60 25.39 6.14
C ASP A 18 15.87 25.28 7.67
N ARG A 19 14.89 24.79 8.44
CA ARG A 19 14.93 24.71 9.89
C ARG A 19 15.61 23.40 10.29
N PRO A 20 16.70 23.45 11.07
CA PRO A 20 17.41 22.25 11.47
C PRO A 20 16.52 21.39 12.39
N LEU A 21 16.45 20.08 12.10
CA LEU A 21 15.79 19.04 12.93
C LEU A 21 16.09 19.17 14.43
N SER A 22 17.29 19.66 14.78
CA SER A 22 17.72 19.89 16.16
C SER A 22 16.88 20.90 16.93
N ALA A 23 16.19 21.84 16.25
CA ALA A 23 15.36 22.85 16.90
C ALA A 23 14.09 22.28 17.56
N HIS A 24 13.72 21.04 17.23
CA HIS A 24 12.49 20.38 17.71
C HIS A 24 12.76 19.05 18.40
N TRP A 25 14.02 18.77 18.76
CA TRP A 25 14.42 17.43 19.17
C TRP A 25 13.72 16.93 20.43
N ASP A 26 13.52 17.78 21.43
CA ASP A 26 12.83 17.37 22.67
C ASP A 26 11.35 17.07 22.42
N ASP A 27 10.67 17.84 21.55
CA ASP A 27 9.30 17.56 21.12
C ASP A 27 9.22 16.25 20.32
N ILE A 28 10.19 15.98 19.42
CA ILE A 28 10.28 14.76 18.62
C ILE A 28 10.47 13.53 19.53
N ILE A 29 11.39 13.60 20.49
CA ILE A 29 11.66 12.52 21.44
C ILE A 29 10.43 12.27 22.32
N GLY A 30 9.82 13.31 22.86
CA GLY A 30 8.63 13.19 23.68
C GLY A 30 7.43 12.59 22.93
N ALA A 31 7.19 13.02 21.68
CA ALA A 31 6.14 12.45 20.84
C ALA A 31 6.43 10.98 20.47
N THR A 32 7.69 10.64 20.21
CA THR A 32 8.12 9.26 19.93
C THR A 32 7.84 8.34 21.10
N VAL A 33 8.23 8.74 22.32
CA VAL A 33 7.98 7.97 23.54
C VAL A 33 6.48 7.81 23.78
N MET A 34 5.70 8.88 23.64
CA MET A 34 4.25 8.82 23.76
C MET A 34 3.63 7.78 22.81
N MET A 35 4.03 7.77 21.54
CA MET A 35 3.52 6.81 20.55
C MET A 35 3.94 5.37 20.86
N ARG A 36 5.20 5.16 21.25
CA ARG A 36 5.71 3.86 21.69
C ARG A 36 4.92 3.33 22.89
N ASP A 37 4.74 4.16 23.91
CA ASP A 37 4.08 3.74 25.15
C ASP A 37 2.60 3.44 24.92
N ALA A 38 1.92 4.29 24.14
CA ALA A 38 0.53 4.02 23.76
C ALA A 38 0.41 2.73 22.91
N TYR A 39 1.34 2.51 21.99
CA TYR A 39 1.37 1.27 21.20
C TYR A 39 1.57 0.04 22.08
N ARG A 40 2.52 0.08 23.03
CA ARG A 40 2.77 -1.00 24.00
C ARG A 40 1.54 -1.26 24.87
N GLU A 41 0.90 -0.21 25.37
CA GLU A 41 -0.34 -0.29 26.16
C GLU A 41 -1.42 -1.04 25.38
N ILE A 42 -1.69 -0.63 24.14
CA ILE A 42 -2.73 -1.23 23.29
C ILE A 42 -2.39 -2.67 22.92
N ARG A 43 -1.11 -2.97 22.69
CA ARG A 43 -0.65 -4.30 22.26
C ARG A 43 -0.38 -5.26 23.40
N GLY A 44 -0.24 -4.78 24.62
CA GLY A 44 0.17 -5.58 25.77
C GLY A 44 1.57 -6.18 25.59
N VAL A 45 2.48 -5.47 24.90
CA VAL A 45 3.86 -5.94 24.64
C VAL A 45 4.87 -5.08 25.38
N THR A 46 5.93 -5.71 25.90
CA THR A 46 7.05 -5.03 26.55
C THR A 46 8.26 -4.92 25.62
N GLU A 47 8.51 -5.98 24.86
CA GLU A 47 9.56 -6.05 23.85
C GLU A 47 8.97 -5.74 22.47
N LEU A 48 9.75 -5.04 21.64
CA LEU A 48 9.32 -4.64 20.30
C LEU A 48 10.12 -5.44 19.27
N ASP A 49 9.41 -5.96 18.27
CA ASP A 49 10.00 -6.53 17.07
C ASP A 49 10.13 -5.50 15.93
N LEU A 50 10.65 -5.95 14.79
CA LEU A 50 10.85 -5.11 13.61
C LEU A 50 9.55 -4.52 13.04
N ILE A 51 8.46 -5.29 13.08
CA ILE A 51 7.16 -4.82 12.61
C ILE A 51 6.56 -3.84 13.62
N ASP A 52 6.81 -4.00 14.91
CA ASP A 52 6.41 -3.03 15.93
C ASP A 52 7.12 -1.69 15.73
N ALA A 53 8.44 -1.69 15.48
CA ALA A 53 9.17 -0.47 15.14
C ALA A 53 8.63 0.18 13.86
N TRP A 54 8.33 -0.62 12.84
CA TRP A 54 7.66 -0.15 11.63
C TRP A 54 6.32 0.52 11.96
N ARG A 55 5.45 -0.11 12.77
CA ARG A 55 4.13 0.45 13.14
C ARG A 55 4.26 1.76 13.92
N ILE A 56 5.13 1.81 14.93
CA ILE A 56 5.38 3.04 15.70
C ILE A 56 5.87 4.16 14.77
N SER A 57 6.73 3.84 13.80
CA SER A 57 7.17 4.81 12.81
C SER A 57 6.02 5.35 11.95
N GLN A 58 5.06 4.50 11.59
CA GLN A 58 3.91 4.93 10.81
C GLN A 58 2.92 5.74 11.63
N LEU A 59 2.77 5.46 12.93
CA LEU A 59 2.00 6.32 13.84
C LEU A 59 2.60 7.73 13.90
N GLY A 60 3.94 7.83 14.00
CA GLY A 60 4.63 9.12 13.95
C GLY A 60 4.53 9.83 12.60
N SER A 61 4.57 9.07 11.50
CA SER A 61 4.39 9.59 10.15
C SER A 61 2.97 10.10 9.87
N ALA A 62 1.97 9.63 10.63
CA ALA A 62 0.59 10.10 10.52
C ALA A 62 0.37 11.47 11.19
N LEU A 63 1.26 11.89 12.10
CA LEU A 63 1.03 13.07 12.94
C LEU A 63 0.78 14.37 12.15
N PRO A 64 1.55 14.71 11.09
CA PRO A 64 1.25 15.90 10.30
C PRO A 64 -0.12 15.83 9.63
N TRP A 65 -0.52 14.65 9.16
CA TRP A 65 -1.81 14.43 8.51
C TRP A 65 -2.97 14.57 9.48
N TRP A 66 -2.80 14.16 10.73
CA TRP A 66 -3.82 14.38 11.75
C TRP A 66 -4.06 15.88 12.00
N PHE A 67 -3.00 16.71 12.04
CA PHE A 67 -3.19 18.17 12.12
C PHE A 67 -3.90 18.72 10.87
N VAL A 68 -3.39 18.40 9.67
CA VAL A 68 -3.86 18.98 8.41
C VAL A 68 -5.26 18.51 8.00
N LEU A 69 -5.52 17.22 8.12
CA LEU A 69 -6.77 16.58 7.68
C LEU A 69 -7.75 16.40 8.82
N GLY A 70 -7.26 16.08 10.02
CA GLY A 70 -8.13 15.82 11.17
C GLY A 70 -8.54 17.10 11.89
N LYS A 71 -7.58 17.96 12.23
CA LYS A 71 -7.87 19.22 12.92
C LYS A 71 -8.17 20.38 11.98
N GLY A 72 -7.80 20.27 10.71
CA GLY A 72 -7.85 21.39 9.76
C GLY A 72 -6.85 22.50 10.11
N GLU A 73 -5.77 22.15 10.82
CA GLU A 73 -4.72 23.06 11.28
C GLU A 73 -3.43 22.86 10.46
N PRO A 74 -2.57 23.89 10.30
CA PRO A 74 -1.23 23.68 9.78
C PRO A 74 -0.44 22.69 10.63
N ALA A 75 0.30 21.78 10.00
CA ALA A 75 1.16 20.84 10.71
C ALA A 75 2.27 21.60 11.49
N PRO A 76 2.41 21.38 12.80
CA PRO A 76 3.53 21.95 13.55
C PRO A 76 4.88 21.44 13.02
N ALA A 77 5.91 22.28 13.10
CA ALA A 77 7.25 21.93 12.60
C ALA A 77 7.82 20.66 13.24
N TYR A 78 7.58 20.42 14.53
CA TYR A 78 8.03 19.18 15.20
C TYR A 78 7.34 17.93 14.64
N ALA A 79 6.06 18.03 14.23
CA ALA A 79 5.33 16.91 13.66
C ALA A 79 5.86 16.55 12.27
N ALA A 80 6.12 17.56 11.44
CA ALA A 80 6.77 17.39 10.14
C ALA A 80 8.16 16.74 10.28
N ALA A 81 8.96 17.25 11.21
CA ALA A 81 10.29 16.74 11.51
C ALA A 81 10.27 15.30 12.05
N LEU A 82 9.32 14.99 12.95
CA LEU A 82 9.07 13.63 13.45
C LEU A 82 8.74 12.68 12.29
N ALA A 83 7.81 13.06 11.39
CA ALA A 83 7.43 12.22 10.26
C ALA A 83 8.62 11.92 9.33
N LYS A 84 9.51 12.89 9.10
CA LYS A 84 10.76 12.69 8.34
C LYS A 84 11.68 11.68 9.02
N ALA A 85 11.93 11.83 10.33
CA ALA A 85 12.76 10.91 11.10
C ALA A 85 12.16 9.49 11.13
N MET A 86 10.85 9.40 11.34
CA MET A 86 10.11 8.14 11.40
C MET A 86 10.07 7.42 10.05
N GLN A 87 9.99 8.14 8.92
CA GLN A 87 10.01 7.50 7.60
C GLN A 87 11.30 6.72 7.37
N GLY A 88 12.46 7.25 7.78
CA GLY A 88 13.75 6.55 7.64
C GLY A 88 13.79 5.23 8.42
N VAL A 89 13.18 5.22 9.61
CA VAL A 89 13.08 4.00 10.42
C VAL A 89 12.08 3.02 9.84
N GLY A 90 10.92 3.52 9.41
CA GLY A 90 9.91 2.70 8.73
C GLY A 90 10.48 1.99 7.52
N LEU A 91 11.17 2.73 6.64
CA LEU A 91 11.78 2.14 5.45
C LEU A 91 12.85 1.09 5.80
N SER A 92 13.72 1.38 6.76
CA SER A 92 14.76 0.43 7.21
C SER A 92 14.14 -0.84 7.80
N ALA A 93 13.18 -0.69 8.71
CA ALA A 93 12.47 -1.81 9.33
C ALA A 93 11.74 -2.66 8.29
N GLN A 94 11.13 -2.01 7.29
CA GLN A 94 10.45 -2.73 6.22
C GLN A 94 11.43 -3.49 5.31
N LEU A 95 12.54 -2.87 4.92
CA LEU A 95 13.59 -3.52 4.11
C LEU A 95 14.16 -4.76 4.80
N ASP A 96 14.39 -4.69 6.10
CA ASP A 96 14.91 -5.83 6.84
C ASP A 96 13.83 -6.90 7.07
N PHE A 97 12.57 -6.51 7.26
CA PHE A 97 11.45 -7.45 7.30
C PHE A 97 11.32 -8.22 5.97
N VAL A 98 11.44 -7.49 4.86
CA VAL A 98 11.48 -8.05 3.51
C VAL A 98 12.60 -9.08 3.36
N LYS A 99 13.84 -8.73 3.73
CA LYS A 99 14.97 -9.65 3.69
C LYS A 99 14.71 -10.89 4.55
N MET A 100 14.11 -10.73 5.73
CA MET A 100 13.75 -11.87 6.59
C MET A 100 12.76 -12.82 5.91
N GLN A 101 11.73 -12.28 5.23
CA GLN A 101 10.74 -13.08 4.52
C GLN A 101 11.33 -13.77 3.28
N THR A 102 12.14 -13.08 2.49
CA THR A 102 12.64 -13.60 1.21
C THR A 102 13.87 -14.49 1.35
N GLU A 103 14.72 -14.24 2.34
CA GLU A 103 15.98 -14.97 2.55
C GLU A 103 15.89 -16.02 3.66
N GLN A 104 14.72 -16.22 4.26
CA GLN A 104 14.50 -17.16 5.38
C GLN A 104 15.45 -16.91 6.57
N ARG A 105 15.77 -15.64 6.84
CA ARG A 105 16.61 -15.30 7.99
C ARG A 105 15.87 -15.61 9.29
N PRO A 106 16.58 -16.04 10.34
CA PRO A 106 15.95 -16.22 11.65
C PRO A 106 15.34 -14.89 12.14
N PRO A 107 14.33 -14.95 13.03
CA PRO A 107 13.82 -13.78 13.73
C PRO A 107 14.96 -12.99 14.38
N LEU A 108 14.92 -11.66 14.26
CA LEU A 108 15.84 -10.81 15.00
C LEU A 108 15.60 -10.94 16.51
N PRO A 109 16.64 -10.77 17.34
CA PRO A 109 16.44 -10.59 18.78
C PRO A 109 15.59 -9.34 19.06
N PRO A 110 15.05 -9.19 20.28
CA PRO A 110 14.34 -7.98 20.68
C PRO A 110 15.13 -6.71 20.32
N LEU A 111 14.42 -5.72 19.78
CA LEU A 111 15.08 -4.51 19.31
C LEU A 111 15.67 -3.69 20.46
N THR A 112 16.89 -3.20 20.26
CA THR A 112 17.56 -2.24 21.11
C THR A 112 17.92 -1.01 20.30
N ALA A 113 18.29 0.10 20.97
CA ALA A 113 18.75 1.29 20.28
C ALA A 113 19.97 1.02 19.40
N ASP A 114 20.89 0.17 19.89
CA ASP A 114 22.08 -0.26 19.15
C ASP A 114 21.73 -1.14 17.95
N SER A 115 20.74 -2.04 18.07
CA SER A 115 20.34 -2.88 16.93
C SER A 115 19.68 -2.05 15.84
N LEU A 116 18.82 -1.08 16.20
CA LEU A 116 18.25 -0.13 15.23
C LEU A 116 19.33 0.75 14.57
N LEU A 117 20.33 1.20 15.33
CA LEU A 117 21.46 1.95 14.78
C LEU A 117 22.24 1.10 13.76
N ALA A 118 22.57 -0.14 14.12
CA ALA A 118 23.28 -1.05 13.20
C ALA A 118 22.47 -1.33 11.91
N LEU A 119 21.15 -1.51 12.02
CA LEU A 119 20.29 -1.66 10.84
C LEU A 119 20.27 -0.38 9.99
N SER A 120 20.19 0.78 10.63
CA SER A 120 20.19 2.08 9.93
C SER A 120 21.52 2.32 9.20
N GLU A 121 22.66 2.01 9.83
CA GLU A 121 24.00 2.11 9.24
C GLU A 121 24.19 1.15 8.07
N ALA A 122 23.70 -0.10 8.20
CA ALA A 122 23.74 -1.09 7.12
C ALA A 122 22.94 -0.65 5.88
N ASN A 123 21.96 0.23 6.05
CA ASN A 123 21.16 0.82 4.97
C ASN A 123 21.69 2.21 4.53
N GLY A 124 22.88 2.62 4.99
CA GLY A 124 23.59 3.82 4.52
C GLY A 124 23.38 5.09 5.35
N ALA A 125 22.76 5.00 6.53
CA ALA A 125 22.73 6.13 7.45
C ALA A 125 24.10 6.35 8.12
N GLY A 126 24.48 7.61 8.35
CA GLY A 126 25.71 7.95 9.07
C GLY A 126 25.58 7.74 10.58
N PRO A 127 26.70 7.48 11.30
CA PRO A 127 26.69 7.37 12.75
C PRO A 127 26.42 8.75 13.38
N ASP A 128 25.27 8.91 14.02
CA ASP A 128 24.91 10.14 14.73
C ASP A 128 24.42 9.80 16.14
N LYS A 129 25.02 10.44 17.16
CA LYS A 129 24.60 10.31 18.56
C LYS A 129 23.15 10.73 18.76
N MET A 130 22.63 11.60 17.91
CA MET A 130 21.22 11.99 17.90
C MET A 130 20.34 10.81 17.51
N LEU A 131 20.72 10.00 16.51
CA LEU A 131 19.96 8.81 16.12
C LEU A 131 19.86 7.80 17.27
N LEU A 132 20.93 7.61 18.05
CA LEU A 132 20.89 6.72 19.19
C LEU A 132 19.86 7.16 20.25
N ARG A 133 19.80 8.47 20.55
CA ARG A 133 18.77 9.02 21.47
C ARG A 133 17.36 8.82 20.91
N PHE A 134 17.17 8.95 19.60
CA PHE A 134 15.88 8.69 18.95
C PHE A 134 15.49 7.21 18.98
N PHE A 135 16.44 6.31 18.71
CA PHE A 135 16.19 4.87 18.79
C PHE A 135 15.90 4.43 20.22
N ASP A 136 16.60 4.99 21.22
CA ASP A 136 16.25 4.76 22.63
C ASP A 136 14.83 5.25 22.96
N ALA A 137 14.43 6.41 22.44
CA ALA A 137 13.05 6.87 22.57
C ALA A 137 12.04 5.89 21.91
N MET A 138 12.42 5.26 20.79
CA MET A 138 11.56 4.32 20.06
C MET A 138 11.44 2.94 20.72
N VAL A 139 12.52 2.38 21.27
CA VAL A 139 12.53 0.98 21.78
C VAL A 139 12.91 0.83 23.25
N GLY A 140 13.50 1.86 23.85
CA GLY A 140 13.93 1.85 25.24
C GLY A 140 12.78 1.75 26.25
N THR A 141 13.15 1.67 27.52
CA THR A 141 12.21 1.62 28.66
C THR A 141 12.10 2.96 29.37
N THR A 142 12.98 3.91 29.04
CA THR A 142 12.98 5.25 29.64
C THR A 142 11.65 5.94 29.30
N GLY A 143 10.88 6.28 30.34
CA GLY A 143 9.71 7.12 30.21
C GLY A 143 10.13 8.51 29.73
N ALA A 144 9.26 9.20 29.02
CA ALA A 144 9.55 10.58 28.67
C ALA A 144 9.55 11.41 29.96
N ASP A 145 10.57 12.25 30.15
CA ASP A 145 10.43 13.48 30.92
C ASP A 145 9.51 14.45 30.13
N ALA A 146 8.30 13.98 29.79
CA ALA A 146 7.36 14.57 28.84
C ALA A 146 6.83 15.94 29.30
N ALA A 147 7.17 16.34 30.52
CA ALA A 147 6.57 17.46 31.22
C ALA A 147 7.10 18.85 30.79
N ALA A 148 8.04 18.95 29.86
CA ALA A 148 8.70 20.22 29.59
C ALA A 148 8.01 21.12 28.54
N SER A 149 7.35 20.55 27.51
CA SER A 149 6.82 21.33 26.38
C SER A 149 5.29 21.45 26.41
N PRO A 150 4.71 22.67 26.40
CA PRO A 150 3.27 22.87 26.28
C PRO A 150 2.65 22.20 25.05
N ARG A 151 3.40 22.09 23.95
CA ARG A 151 2.92 21.43 22.71
C ARG A 151 2.71 19.94 22.92
N LEU A 152 3.64 19.29 23.60
CA LEU A 152 3.54 17.86 23.89
C LEU A 152 2.41 17.58 24.89
N ALA A 153 2.18 18.48 25.85
CA ALA A 153 1.03 18.36 26.76
C ALA A 153 -0.31 18.37 26.00
N THR A 154 -0.47 19.23 25.00
CA THR A 154 -1.65 19.21 24.12
C THR A 154 -1.76 17.90 23.34
N LEU A 155 -0.66 17.43 22.73
CA LEU A 155 -0.66 16.16 22.00
C LEU A 155 -1.04 14.97 22.90
N ILE A 156 -0.55 14.94 24.14
CA ILE A 156 -0.90 13.91 25.13
C ILE A 156 -2.39 13.99 25.51
N ALA A 157 -2.94 15.20 25.70
CA ALA A 157 -4.35 15.38 25.98
C ALA A 157 -5.25 14.91 24.82
N GLU A 158 -4.75 14.97 23.59
CA GLU A 158 -5.41 14.52 22.35
C GLU A 158 -4.93 13.13 21.89
N ARG A 159 -4.30 12.36 22.79
CA ARG A 159 -3.70 11.05 22.47
C ARG A 159 -4.66 10.14 21.71
N ASP A 160 -5.86 9.95 22.24
CA ASP A 160 -6.75 8.92 21.74
C ASP A 160 -7.34 9.28 20.37
N THR A 161 -7.60 10.56 20.11
CA THR A 161 -8.06 11.04 18.80
C THR A 161 -6.95 10.96 17.76
N MET A 162 -5.73 11.35 18.13
CA MET A 162 -4.55 11.20 17.27
C MET A 162 -4.29 9.72 16.94
N LEU A 163 -4.32 8.83 17.93
CA LEU A 163 -4.13 7.39 17.72
C LEU A 163 -5.24 6.77 16.87
N GLY A 164 -6.50 7.17 17.08
CA GLY A 164 -7.61 6.74 16.23
C GLY A 164 -7.38 7.10 14.75
N PHE A 165 -6.92 8.32 14.47
CA PHE A 165 -6.56 8.73 13.11
C PHE A 165 -5.35 7.92 12.60
N ALA A 166 -4.28 7.87 13.38
CA ALA A 166 -3.03 7.23 13.01
C ALA A 166 -3.20 5.72 12.75
N ALA A 167 -4.03 5.04 13.53
CA ALA A 167 -4.32 3.62 13.34
C ALA A 167 -4.95 3.33 11.98
N HIS A 168 -5.92 4.15 11.55
CA HIS A 168 -6.50 4.05 10.20
C HIS A 168 -5.48 4.36 9.11
N TYR A 169 -4.61 5.36 9.33
CA TYR A 169 -3.52 5.69 8.42
C TYR A 169 -2.56 4.51 8.23
N VAL A 170 -2.07 3.90 9.32
CA VAL A 170 -1.15 2.74 9.26
C VAL A 170 -1.82 1.54 8.59
N GLY A 171 -3.04 1.22 8.98
CA GLY A 171 -3.81 0.10 8.41
C GLY A 171 -4.06 0.29 6.92
N PHE A 172 -4.39 1.51 6.49
CA PHE A 172 -4.58 1.83 5.09
C PHE A 172 -3.32 1.63 4.26
N LYS A 173 -2.15 2.09 4.74
CA LYS A 173 -0.88 1.93 4.02
C LYS A 173 -0.48 0.46 3.83
N LEU A 174 -0.66 -0.37 4.87
CA LEU A 174 -0.45 -1.82 4.74
C LEU A 174 -1.43 -2.45 3.75
N ALA A 175 -2.70 -2.07 3.80
CA ALA A 175 -3.71 -2.60 2.89
C ALA A 175 -3.46 -2.16 1.43
N LEU A 176 -3.01 -0.92 1.20
CA LEU A 176 -2.57 -0.44 -0.12
C LEU A 176 -1.36 -1.22 -0.64
N TRP A 177 -0.39 -1.53 0.23
CA TRP A 177 0.73 -2.38 -0.14
C TRP A 177 0.28 -3.78 -0.57
N ILE A 178 -0.58 -4.42 0.23
CA ILE A 178 -1.15 -5.74 -0.10
C ILE A 178 -1.96 -5.68 -1.41
N HIS A 179 -2.72 -4.61 -1.64
CA HIS A 179 -3.42 -4.35 -2.90
C HIS A 179 -2.47 -4.25 -4.09
N HIS A 180 -1.39 -3.46 -3.95
CA HIS A 180 -0.36 -3.34 -4.97
C HIS A 180 0.26 -4.71 -5.30
N LEU A 181 0.63 -5.51 -4.29
CA LEU A 181 1.16 -6.86 -4.48
C LEU A 181 0.15 -7.78 -5.19
N ALA A 182 -1.13 -7.71 -4.82
CA ALA A 182 -2.18 -8.48 -5.48
C ALA A 182 -2.33 -8.11 -6.97
N ARG A 183 -2.32 -6.82 -7.30
CA ARG A 183 -2.36 -6.34 -8.70
C ARG A 183 -1.19 -6.87 -9.53
N ARG A 184 0.02 -6.94 -8.95
CA ARG A 184 1.20 -7.46 -9.67
C ARG A 184 1.02 -8.90 -10.12
N PHE A 185 0.41 -9.76 -9.31
CA PHE A 185 0.05 -11.13 -9.73
C PHE A 185 -0.93 -11.13 -10.90
N VAL A 186 -1.98 -10.31 -10.83
CA VAL A 186 -2.99 -10.20 -11.89
C VAL A 186 -2.36 -9.72 -13.21
N HIS A 187 -1.51 -8.69 -13.16
CA HIS A 187 -0.80 -8.20 -14.34
C HIS A 187 0.16 -9.26 -14.90
N ALA A 188 0.86 -10.00 -14.03
CA ALA A 188 1.75 -11.06 -14.44
C ALA A 188 1.02 -12.21 -15.15
N ASP A 189 -0.18 -12.59 -14.70
CA ASP A 189 -1.02 -13.59 -15.37
C ASP A 189 -1.41 -13.15 -16.78
N ILE A 190 -1.79 -11.88 -16.96
CA ILE A 190 -2.13 -11.33 -18.28
C ILE A 190 -0.90 -11.32 -19.20
N VAL A 191 0.25 -10.88 -18.69
CA VAL A 191 1.51 -10.86 -19.46
C VAL A 191 1.94 -12.28 -19.84
N ALA A 192 1.80 -13.26 -18.95
CA ALA A 192 2.13 -14.66 -19.23
C ALA A 192 1.20 -15.28 -20.28
N ALA A 193 -0.10 -14.94 -20.26
CA ALA A 193 -1.06 -15.43 -21.24
C ALA A 193 -0.87 -14.82 -22.64
N LEU A 194 -0.52 -13.53 -22.71
CA LEU A 194 -0.40 -12.79 -23.98
C LEU A 194 1.02 -12.75 -24.55
N GLY A 195 2.05 -12.87 -23.72
CA GLY A 195 3.45 -12.71 -24.10
C GLY A 195 3.92 -13.69 -25.19
N PRO A 196 3.74 -15.01 -25.03
CA PRO A 196 4.17 -15.98 -26.03
C PRO A 196 3.54 -15.77 -27.41
N GLN A 197 2.29 -15.30 -27.44
CA GLN A 197 1.57 -14.99 -28.69
C GLN A 197 2.24 -13.84 -29.45
N LEU A 198 2.81 -12.86 -28.75
CA LEU A 198 3.52 -11.74 -29.37
C LEU A 198 4.87 -12.18 -29.96
N ASP A 199 5.57 -13.12 -29.31
CA ASP A 199 6.85 -13.62 -29.78
C ASP A 199 6.66 -14.45 -31.07
N GLU A 200 5.66 -15.34 -31.09
CA GLU A 200 5.29 -16.12 -32.28
C GLU A 200 4.80 -15.23 -33.43
N ARG A 201 3.96 -14.23 -33.12
CA ARG A 201 3.46 -13.29 -34.13
C ARG A 201 4.52 -12.32 -34.62
N SER A 202 5.53 -11.98 -33.84
CA SER A 202 6.64 -11.15 -34.33
C SER A 202 7.39 -11.83 -35.48
N VAL A 203 7.49 -13.16 -35.43
CA VAL A 203 8.03 -13.97 -36.54
C VAL A 203 7.08 -13.97 -37.74
N GLN A 204 5.77 -14.08 -37.52
CA GLN A 204 4.78 -14.05 -38.61
C GLN A 204 4.57 -12.65 -39.22
N GLU A 205 4.63 -11.56 -38.44
CA GLU A 205 4.58 -10.18 -38.92
C GLU A 205 5.77 -9.88 -39.84
N ALA A 206 6.98 -10.37 -39.49
CA ALA A 206 8.15 -10.23 -40.35
C ALA A 206 7.92 -10.88 -41.72
N ILE A 207 7.14 -11.97 -41.77
CA ILE A 207 6.72 -12.65 -43.00
C ILE A 207 5.56 -11.89 -43.67
N ALA A 208 4.56 -11.40 -42.93
CA ALA A 208 3.35 -10.76 -43.45
C ALA A 208 3.56 -9.32 -43.95
N ARG A 209 4.56 -8.58 -43.44
CA ARG A 209 4.97 -7.28 -44.00
C ARG A 209 5.47 -7.39 -45.45
N VAL A 210 5.89 -8.58 -45.87
CA VAL A 210 6.19 -8.89 -47.28
C VAL A 210 4.90 -8.98 -48.13
N HIS A 211 3.73 -9.17 -47.50
CA HIS A 211 2.48 -9.53 -48.16
C HIS A 211 1.29 -8.55 -47.93
N GLY A 212 1.48 -7.40 -47.27
CA GLY A 212 0.52 -6.28 -47.29
C GLY A 212 -0.69 -6.37 -46.35
N GLY A 213 -0.55 -6.99 -45.16
CA GLY A 213 -1.64 -7.04 -44.16
C GLY A 213 -1.60 -5.90 -43.13
N ASP A 214 -2.30 -4.79 -43.36
CA ASP A 214 -2.23 -3.60 -42.49
C ASP A 214 -2.99 -3.72 -41.15
N VAL A 215 -4.14 -4.41 -41.10
CA VAL A 215 -5.00 -4.45 -39.90
C VAL A 215 -4.41 -5.29 -38.77
N GLN A 216 -3.79 -6.43 -39.10
CA GLN A 216 -3.18 -7.31 -38.10
C GLN A 216 -1.96 -6.66 -37.45
N VAL A 217 -1.16 -5.92 -38.22
CA VAL A 217 0.02 -5.19 -37.73
C VAL A 217 -0.36 -4.11 -36.72
N ALA A 218 -1.45 -3.37 -36.95
CA ALA A 218 -1.92 -2.35 -36.01
C ALA A 218 -2.38 -2.97 -34.68
N ARG A 219 -3.11 -4.09 -34.74
CA ARG A 219 -3.57 -4.84 -33.56
C ARG A 219 -2.42 -5.41 -32.74
N ASP A 220 -1.43 -6.01 -33.41
CA ASP A 220 -0.29 -6.60 -32.73
C ASP A 220 0.66 -5.52 -32.14
N ALA A 221 0.74 -4.34 -32.77
CA ALA A 221 1.40 -3.17 -32.17
C ALA A 221 0.67 -2.69 -30.91
N GLU A 222 -0.66 -2.61 -30.95
CA GLU A 222 -1.47 -2.26 -29.79
C GLU A 222 -1.28 -3.26 -28.63
N LEU A 223 -1.29 -4.55 -28.93
CA LEU A 223 -1.11 -5.60 -27.94
C LEU A 223 0.31 -5.56 -27.31
N ARG A 224 1.33 -5.26 -28.10
CA ARG A 224 2.70 -5.03 -27.59
C ARG A 224 2.76 -3.85 -26.63
N GLU A 225 2.09 -2.75 -26.94
CA GLU A 225 1.98 -1.59 -26.06
C GLU A 225 1.28 -1.96 -24.74
N ILE A 226 0.18 -2.72 -24.81
CA ILE A 226 -0.54 -3.18 -23.63
C ILE A 226 0.35 -4.07 -22.75
N VAL A 227 1.02 -5.06 -23.32
CA VAL A 227 1.92 -5.95 -22.58
C VAL A 227 3.11 -5.18 -21.99
N ALA A 228 3.69 -4.23 -22.72
CA ALA A 228 4.75 -3.37 -22.21
C ALA A 228 4.28 -2.50 -21.03
N GLY A 229 3.07 -1.92 -21.14
CA GLY A 229 2.45 -1.15 -20.05
C GLY A 229 2.20 -2.01 -18.81
N LEU A 230 1.72 -3.25 -18.97
CA LEU A 230 1.51 -4.17 -17.85
C LEU A 230 2.83 -4.58 -17.19
N ARG A 231 3.91 -4.80 -17.96
CA ARG A 231 5.26 -5.01 -17.40
C ARG A 231 5.73 -3.81 -16.60
N ALA A 232 5.55 -2.60 -17.13
CA ALA A 232 5.87 -1.37 -16.40
C ALA A 232 5.09 -1.26 -15.08
N LEU A 233 3.82 -1.71 -15.05
CA LEU A 233 3.02 -1.76 -13.82
C LEU A 233 3.48 -2.85 -12.83
N ILE A 234 4.04 -3.97 -13.32
CA ILE A 234 4.62 -5.02 -12.46
C ILE A 234 5.91 -4.53 -11.81
N ASP A 235 6.70 -3.75 -12.54
CA ASP A 235 8.00 -3.21 -12.12
C ASP A 235 7.88 -1.85 -11.41
N ALA A 236 6.69 -1.25 -11.41
CA ALA A 236 6.43 0.02 -10.78
C ALA A 236 6.78 -0.03 -9.27
N PRO A 237 7.34 1.05 -8.71
CA PRO A 237 7.54 1.15 -7.27
C PRO A 237 6.20 1.02 -6.53
N CYS A 238 6.26 0.62 -5.26
CA CYS A 238 5.06 0.42 -4.48
C CYS A 238 4.31 1.72 -4.22
N GLU A 239 3.00 1.59 -4.07
CA GLU A 239 2.08 2.64 -3.64
C GLU A 239 1.49 2.19 -2.30
N PRO A 240 1.80 2.84 -1.16
CA PRO A 240 2.56 4.09 -1.02
C PRO A 240 4.09 3.90 -1.18
N PRO A 241 4.85 4.97 -1.52
CA PRO A 241 6.29 4.92 -1.85
C PRO A 241 7.19 4.51 -0.68
N ASP A 242 6.63 4.44 0.53
CA ASP A 242 7.32 4.03 1.75
C ASP A 242 7.41 2.50 1.87
N PHE A 243 7.02 1.78 0.81
CA PHE A 243 7.05 0.33 0.74
C PHE A 243 7.98 -0.16 -0.37
N VAL A 244 8.65 -1.29 -0.14
CA VAL A 244 9.29 -2.05 -1.22
C VAL A 244 8.34 -3.09 -1.82
N ALA A 245 8.48 -3.26 -3.14
CA ALA A 245 7.83 -4.35 -3.84
C ALA A 245 8.45 -5.68 -3.41
N LEU A 246 7.58 -6.63 -3.05
CA LEU A 246 7.94 -7.99 -2.66
C LEU A 246 7.30 -9.00 -3.60
N GLY A 247 7.85 -10.20 -3.68
CA GLY A 247 7.15 -11.30 -4.30
C GLY A 247 8.07 -12.46 -4.69
N PRO A 248 7.49 -13.60 -5.06
CA PRO A 248 8.24 -14.68 -5.68
C PRO A 248 8.85 -14.20 -7.01
N ALA A 249 9.99 -14.82 -7.39
CA ALA A 249 10.68 -14.50 -8.64
C ALA A 249 9.79 -14.74 -9.87
N ASP A 250 8.92 -15.76 -9.80
CA ASP A 250 7.92 -16.05 -10.82
C ASP A 250 6.51 -15.76 -10.29
N LEU A 251 6.04 -14.54 -10.52
CA LEU A 251 4.70 -14.10 -10.08
C LEU A 251 3.60 -14.96 -10.74
N ALA A 252 3.65 -15.13 -12.06
CA ALA A 252 2.63 -15.85 -12.82
C ALA A 252 2.63 -17.36 -12.51
N GLY A 253 3.81 -17.97 -12.36
CA GLY A 253 3.93 -19.38 -12.00
C GLY A 253 3.60 -19.72 -10.55
N THR A 254 3.47 -18.71 -9.67
CA THR A 254 3.06 -18.94 -8.28
C THR A 254 1.58 -19.37 -8.23
N PRO A 255 1.22 -20.52 -7.64
CA PRO A 255 -0.17 -20.97 -7.59
C PRO A 255 -1.09 -20.00 -6.82
N PRO A 256 -2.36 -19.78 -7.25
CA PRO A 256 -3.30 -18.89 -6.57
C PRO A 256 -3.42 -19.09 -5.05
N ALA A 257 -3.49 -20.34 -4.60
CA ALA A 257 -3.55 -20.67 -3.17
C ALA A 257 -2.29 -20.21 -2.40
N ALA A 258 -1.10 -20.30 -3.02
CA ALA A 258 0.15 -19.81 -2.42
C ALA A 258 0.18 -18.28 -2.36
N ARG A 259 -0.32 -17.60 -3.41
CA ARG A 259 -0.47 -16.12 -3.43
C ARG A 259 -1.39 -15.66 -2.30
N HIS A 260 -2.55 -16.30 -2.16
CA HIS A 260 -3.51 -16.02 -1.09
C HIS A 260 -2.91 -16.24 0.30
N ALA A 261 -2.30 -17.42 0.54
CA ALA A 261 -1.69 -17.73 1.83
C ALA A 261 -0.60 -16.71 2.22
N TRP A 262 0.22 -16.29 1.24
CA TRP A 262 1.25 -15.29 1.45
C TRP A 262 0.67 -13.90 1.73
N LEU A 263 -0.27 -13.40 0.91
CA LEU A 263 -0.89 -12.09 1.19
C LEU A 263 -1.67 -12.09 2.51
N ARG A 264 -2.27 -13.21 2.90
CA ARG A 264 -2.94 -13.37 4.20
C ARG A 264 -1.95 -13.31 5.36
N SER A 265 -0.73 -13.85 5.22
CA SER A 265 0.30 -13.69 6.24
C SER A 265 0.72 -12.23 6.39
N LEU A 266 0.78 -11.47 5.28
CA LEU A 266 1.02 -10.02 5.31
C LEU A 266 -0.13 -9.26 5.99
N ALA A 267 -1.38 -9.61 5.68
CA ALA A 267 -2.57 -9.01 6.29
C ALA A 267 -2.61 -9.20 7.81
N ALA A 268 -2.03 -10.28 8.35
CA ALA A 268 -1.91 -10.50 9.79
C ALA A 268 -1.08 -9.41 10.50
N HIS A 269 -0.24 -8.67 9.76
CA HIS A 269 0.50 -7.53 10.31
C HIS A 269 -0.33 -6.24 10.41
N ILE A 270 -1.56 -6.18 9.89
CA ILE A 270 -2.49 -5.10 10.24
C ILE A 270 -3.03 -5.41 11.62
N VAL A 271 -2.63 -4.65 12.64
CA VAL A 271 -3.07 -4.86 14.02
C VAL A 271 -3.85 -3.65 14.49
N PRO A 272 -5.06 -3.86 15.07
CA PRO A 272 -5.85 -2.76 15.58
C PRO A 272 -5.06 -1.95 16.61
N CYS A 273 -4.99 -0.64 16.40
CA CYS A 273 -4.30 0.32 17.24
C CYS A 273 -5.20 1.52 17.59
N SER A 274 -6.45 1.56 17.13
CA SER A 274 -7.39 2.59 17.57
C SER A 274 -7.85 2.30 19.00
N PRO A 275 -7.91 3.29 19.91
CA PRO A 275 -8.43 3.09 21.26
C PRO A 275 -9.86 2.54 21.31
N ASP A 276 -10.66 2.82 20.28
CA ASP A 276 -12.04 2.34 20.13
C ASP A 276 -12.19 1.12 19.22
N LEU A 277 -11.07 0.55 18.75
CA LEU A 277 -10.98 -0.63 17.88
C LEU A 277 -11.71 -0.52 16.52
N ARG A 278 -12.07 0.68 16.07
CA ARG A 278 -12.77 0.86 14.77
C ARG A 278 -11.93 0.47 13.56
N ASP A 279 -10.62 0.39 13.73
CA ASP A 279 -9.69 -0.02 12.68
C ASP A 279 -9.59 -1.56 12.53
N VAL A 280 -10.34 -2.34 13.33
CA VAL A 280 -10.35 -3.81 13.26
C VAL A 280 -10.72 -4.36 11.88
N ASP A 281 -11.63 -3.68 11.18
CA ASP A 281 -12.10 -4.10 9.86
C ASP A 281 -11.07 -3.86 8.75
N LEU A 282 -10.00 -3.10 9.01
CA LEU A 282 -8.92 -2.92 8.02
C LEU A 282 -8.17 -4.22 7.77
N ARG A 283 -8.04 -5.08 8.79
CA ARG A 283 -7.49 -6.43 8.60
C ARG A 283 -8.42 -7.29 7.76
N ALA A 284 -9.73 -7.21 7.98
CA ALA A 284 -10.71 -7.93 7.18
C ALA A 284 -10.62 -7.50 5.70
N SER A 285 -10.56 -6.20 5.45
CA SER A 285 -10.35 -5.61 4.11
C SER A 285 -9.12 -6.19 3.40
N ALA A 286 -8.00 -6.30 4.10
CA ALA A 286 -6.78 -6.85 3.53
C ALA A 286 -6.87 -8.37 3.29
N ASN A 287 -7.59 -9.11 4.14
CA ASN A 287 -7.90 -10.51 3.87
C ASN A 287 -8.79 -10.66 2.64
N ASP A 288 -9.78 -9.78 2.44
CA ASP A 288 -10.64 -9.81 1.26
C ASP A 288 -9.85 -9.58 -0.03
N ILE A 289 -8.84 -8.69 0.01
CA ILE A 289 -7.86 -8.50 -1.08
C ILE A 289 -7.08 -9.79 -1.34
N ALA A 290 -6.59 -10.47 -0.30
CA ALA A 290 -5.87 -11.73 -0.44
C ALA A 290 -6.76 -12.85 -1.02
N THR A 291 -8.00 -12.95 -0.55
CA THR A 291 -9.01 -13.92 -1.02
C THR A 291 -9.42 -13.67 -2.47
N ALA A 292 -9.35 -12.43 -2.96
CA ALA A 292 -9.62 -12.11 -4.36
C ALA A 292 -8.69 -12.84 -5.34
N LEU A 293 -7.50 -13.27 -4.91
CA LEU A 293 -6.57 -14.02 -5.76
C LEU A 293 -6.85 -15.53 -5.83
N GLU A 294 -7.51 -16.11 -4.82
CA GLU A 294 -7.72 -17.56 -4.75
C GLU A 294 -8.93 -18.01 -5.58
N SER A 295 -9.99 -17.22 -5.53
CA SER A 295 -11.25 -17.54 -6.20
C SER A 295 -11.51 -16.53 -7.31
N PRO A 296 -11.69 -16.96 -8.58
CA PRO A 296 -12.30 -16.10 -9.58
C PRO A 296 -13.60 -15.54 -9.00
N ALA A 297 -13.95 -14.30 -9.32
CA ALA A 297 -15.21 -13.74 -8.83
C ALA A 297 -16.34 -14.72 -9.15
N SER A 298 -17.20 -15.06 -8.18
CA SER A 298 -18.35 -15.90 -8.49
C SER A 298 -19.28 -15.16 -9.46
N GLU A 299 -20.16 -15.88 -10.15
CA GLU A 299 -21.13 -15.39 -11.17
C GLU A 299 -22.08 -14.24 -10.74
N SER A 300 -21.83 -13.59 -9.60
CA SER A 300 -22.53 -12.39 -9.14
C SER A 300 -22.30 -11.16 -10.04
N ALA A 301 -21.49 -11.26 -11.09
CA ALA A 301 -21.22 -10.16 -12.02
C ALA A 301 -22.31 -10.05 -13.10
N ALA A 302 -22.59 -8.82 -13.53
CA ALA A 302 -23.46 -8.53 -14.67
C ALA A 302 -22.92 -9.05 -16.03
N VAL A 303 -21.73 -9.65 -16.05
CA VAL A 303 -21.02 -10.16 -17.23
C VAL A 303 -20.50 -11.56 -16.91
N SER A 304 -20.83 -12.54 -17.75
CA SER A 304 -20.26 -13.89 -17.66
C SER A 304 -18.77 -13.87 -18.02
N PHE A 305 -17.96 -14.69 -17.35
CA PHE A 305 -16.55 -14.87 -17.70
C PHE A 305 -16.35 -15.44 -19.10
N ASP A 306 -17.30 -16.24 -19.58
CA ASP A 306 -17.27 -16.75 -20.96
C ASP A 306 -17.46 -15.61 -21.97
N ASP A 307 -18.40 -14.70 -21.72
CA ASP A 307 -18.61 -13.51 -22.57
C ASP A 307 -17.38 -12.60 -22.55
N LEU A 308 -16.75 -12.45 -21.38
CA LEU A 308 -15.52 -11.67 -21.24
C LEU A 308 -14.36 -12.32 -22.00
N ALA A 309 -14.22 -13.66 -21.96
CA ALA A 309 -13.21 -14.39 -22.71
C ALA A 309 -13.44 -14.29 -24.23
N VAL A 310 -14.69 -14.38 -24.68
CA VAL A 310 -15.05 -14.15 -26.10
C VAL A 310 -14.68 -12.72 -26.52
N GLU A 311 -14.94 -11.73 -25.67
CA GLU A 311 -14.54 -10.35 -25.96
C GLU A 311 -13.01 -10.21 -26.04
N VAL A 312 -12.27 -10.78 -25.09
CA VAL A 312 -10.80 -10.76 -25.09
C VAL A 312 -10.25 -11.42 -26.35
N ASP A 313 -10.70 -12.62 -26.72
CA ASP A 313 -10.22 -13.29 -27.93
C ASP A 313 -10.55 -12.48 -29.19
N ARG A 314 -11.75 -11.88 -29.26
CA ARG A 314 -12.10 -10.97 -30.35
C ARG A 314 -11.16 -9.77 -30.43
N VAL A 315 -10.73 -9.22 -29.30
CA VAL A 315 -9.82 -8.05 -29.23
C VAL A 315 -8.37 -8.43 -29.49
N THR A 316 -7.86 -9.54 -28.95
CA THR A 316 -6.42 -9.88 -28.94
C THR A 316 -6.05 -11.04 -29.87
N GLY A 317 -6.97 -11.98 -30.10
CA GLY A 317 -6.83 -13.14 -30.99
C GLY A 317 -5.97 -14.23 -30.38
N CYS A 318 -5.76 -14.18 -29.06
CA CYS A 318 -4.85 -15.07 -28.35
C CYS A 318 -5.34 -16.52 -28.23
N GLY A 319 -6.54 -16.81 -28.74
CA GLY A 319 -7.18 -18.12 -28.63
C GLY A 319 -7.90 -18.29 -27.29
N ALA A 320 -8.85 -19.23 -27.27
CA ALA A 320 -9.78 -19.41 -26.15
C ALA A 320 -9.10 -19.66 -24.79
N SER A 321 -8.00 -20.43 -24.76
CA SER A 321 -7.28 -20.73 -23.51
C SER A 321 -6.68 -19.47 -22.88
N ALA A 322 -5.86 -18.73 -23.64
CA ALA A 322 -5.26 -17.49 -23.17
C ALA A 322 -6.32 -16.43 -22.87
N ALA A 323 -7.39 -16.36 -23.67
CA ALA A 323 -8.49 -15.44 -23.45
C ALA A 323 -9.23 -15.74 -22.14
N GLY A 324 -9.43 -17.01 -21.80
CA GLY A 324 -10.00 -17.43 -20.50
C GLY A 324 -9.12 -17.01 -19.32
N THR A 325 -7.79 -17.18 -19.43
CA THR A 325 -6.85 -16.71 -18.39
C THR A 325 -6.93 -15.18 -18.21
N VAL A 326 -6.91 -14.43 -19.31
CA VAL A 326 -7.01 -12.96 -19.27
C VAL A 326 -8.38 -12.51 -18.72
N ALA A 327 -9.47 -13.16 -19.10
CA ALA A 327 -10.81 -12.85 -18.57
C ALA A 327 -10.89 -13.06 -17.05
N ASN A 328 -10.34 -14.16 -16.53
CA ASN A 328 -10.25 -14.39 -15.09
C ASN A 328 -9.44 -13.30 -14.40
N ALA A 329 -8.27 -12.95 -14.95
CA ALA A 329 -7.43 -11.89 -14.41
C ALA A 329 -8.14 -10.51 -14.42
N LEU A 330 -8.88 -10.18 -15.49
CA LEU A 330 -9.69 -8.96 -15.56
C LEU A 330 -10.81 -8.93 -14.51
N GLY A 331 -11.49 -10.06 -14.26
CA GLY A 331 -12.48 -10.14 -13.18
C GLY A 331 -11.86 -9.93 -11.81
N THR A 332 -10.69 -10.52 -11.55
CA THR A 332 -9.93 -10.29 -10.32
C THR A 332 -9.49 -8.83 -10.20
N ALA A 333 -9.02 -8.19 -11.28
CA ALA A 333 -8.67 -6.77 -11.29
C ALA A 333 -9.86 -5.87 -10.92
N ALA A 334 -11.05 -6.13 -11.49
CA ALA A 334 -12.26 -5.38 -11.17
C ALA A 334 -12.69 -5.56 -9.70
N ARG A 335 -12.57 -6.78 -9.15
CA ARG A 335 -12.81 -7.06 -7.73
C ARG A 335 -11.83 -6.31 -6.83
N LEU A 336 -10.54 -6.31 -7.17
CA LEU A 336 -9.52 -5.54 -6.43
C LEU A 336 -9.79 -4.03 -6.48
N ASP A 337 -10.29 -3.51 -7.60
CA ASP A 337 -10.70 -2.11 -7.74
C ASP A 337 -11.90 -1.78 -6.82
N ALA A 338 -12.93 -2.64 -6.77
CA ALA A 338 -14.05 -2.45 -5.85
C ALA A 338 -13.61 -2.48 -4.37
N LEU A 339 -12.78 -3.46 -3.98
CA LEU A 339 -12.24 -3.58 -2.62
C LEU A 339 -11.40 -2.37 -2.22
N LEU A 340 -10.66 -1.76 -3.15
CA LEU A 340 -9.94 -0.51 -2.89
C LEU A 340 -10.91 0.63 -2.55
N GLY A 341 -12.06 0.70 -3.23
CA GLY A 341 -13.11 1.68 -2.94
C GLY A 341 -13.70 1.50 -1.55
N GLU A 342 -14.03 0.26 -1.18
CA GLU A 342 -14.55 -0.06 0.15
C GLU A 342 -13.54 0.24 1.27
N LEU A 343 -12.28 -0.14 1.05
CA LEU A 343 -11.17 0.18 1.96
C LEU A 343 -11.03 1.69 2.15
N ALA A 344 -11.02 2.47 1.07
CA ALA A 344 -10.90 3.92 1.14
C ALA A 344 -12.09 4.57 1.85
N ALA A 345 -13.32 4.08 1.63
CA ALA A 345 -14.51 4.56 2.34
C ALA A 345 -14.43 4.28 3.86
N ARG A 346 -13.95 3.09 4.24
CA ARG A 346 -13.77 2.69 5.64
C ARG A 346 -12.72 3.56 6.35
N VAL A 347 -11.60 3.83 5.68
CA VAL A 347 -10.53 4.70 6.21
C VAL A 347 -11.01 6.15 6.34
N GLU A 348 -11.73 6.67 5.34
CA GLU A 348 -12.35 7.99 5.40
C GLU A 348 -13.30 8.11 6.60
N ALA A 349 -14.14 7.11 6.85
CA ALA A 349 -15.04 7.09 8.01
C ALA A 349 -14.25 7.11 9.33
N GLY A 350 -13.16 6.34 9.41
CA GLY A 350 -12.24 6.35 10.54
C GLY A 350 -11.60 7.70 10.80
N PHE A 351 -11.08 8.36 9.75
CA PHE A 351 -10.53 9.71 9.85
C PHE A 351 -11.56 10.72 10.33
N ARG A 352 -12.78 10.70 9.78
CA ARG A 352 -13.86 11.59 10.20
C ARG A 352 -14.23 11.39 11.66
N HIS A 353 -14.33 10.14 12.10
CA HIS A 353 -14.62 9.80 13.49
C HIS A 353 -13.54 10.32 14.44
N ALA A 354 -12.27 10.03 14.15
CA ALA A 354 -11.13 10.48 14.95
C ALA A 354 -11.04 12.02 15.05
N SER A 355 -11.56 12.72 14.03
CA SER A 355 -11.60 14.18 13.95
C SER A 355 -12.80 14.81 14.66
N GLY A 356 -13.69 14.01 15.27
CA GLY A 356 -14.93 14.50 15.87
C GLY A 356 -15.96 15.00 14.85
N THR A 357 -15.76 14.74 13.56
CA THR A 357 -16.73 15.08 12.51
C THR A 357 -17.80 13.99 12.38
N SER A 358 -19.00 14.36 11.93
CA SER A 358 -20.17 13.47 11.85
C SER A 358 -19.86 12.14 11.16
N SER A 359 -20.30 11.04 11.78
CA SER A 359 -20.16 9.65 11.32
C SER A 359 -21.17 9.28 10.22
N GLU A 360 -21.51 10.20 9.32
CA GLU A 360 -22.32 9.83 8.16
C GLU A 360 -21.59 8.74 7.35
N ALA A 361 -22.34 7.73 6.95
CA ALA A 361 -21.81 6.63 6.15
C ALA A 361 -21.14 7.21 4.90
N VAL A 362 -19.85 6.89 4.73
CA VAL A 362 -19.13 7.25 3.51
C VAL A 362 -19.65 6.32 2.41
N GLY A 363 -20.34 6.91 1.43
CA GLY A 363 -20.81 6.17 0.26
C GLY A 363 -19.65 5.55 -0.54
N PRO A 364 -19.96 4.69 -1.52
CA PRO A 364 -18.94 4.06 -2.35
C PRO A 364 -18.05 5.10 -3.03
N VAL A 365 -16.74 4.86 -3.00
CA VAL A 365 -15.76 5.73 -3.64
C VAL A 365 -15.85 5.56 -5.14
N ALA A 366 -16.13 6.64 -5.86
CA ALA A 366 -16.26 6.63 -7.31
C ALA A 366 -14.98 6.15 -8.00
N ALA A 367 -15.13 5.58 -9.20
CA ALA A 367 -14.03 4.94 -9.93
C ALA A 367 -12.86 5.88 -10.22
N ASP A 368 -13.14 7.13 -10.60
CA ASP A 368 -12.14 8.18 -10.84
C ASP A 368 -11.38 8.55 -9.56
N ALA A 369 -12.07 8.60 -8.43
CA ALA A 369 -11.47 8.79 -7.12
C ALA A 369 -10.55 7.61 -6.73
N ARG A 370 -10.91 6.37 -7.09
CA ARG A 370 -10.05 5.19 -6.86
C ARG A 370 -8.79 5.22 -7.72
N ASP A 371 -8.87 5.66 -8.97
CA ASP A 371 -7.69 5.79 -9.84
C ASP A 371 -6.67 6.77 -9.25
N ARG A 372 -7.15 7.84 -8.59
CA ARG A 372 -6.30 8.85 -7.92
C ARG A 372 -5.61 8.33 -6.66
N LEU A 373 -6.05 7.20 -6.10
CA LEU A 373 -5.36 6.53 -5.00
C LEU A 373 -4.13 5.75 -5.47
N LEU A 374 -4.02 5.53 -6.78
CA LEU A 374 -2.97 4.75 -7.42
C LEU A 374 -2.07 5.71 -8.19
N GLY A 375 -0.77 5.63 -7.97
CA GLY A 375 0.22 6.37 -8.77
C GLY A 375 0.21 5.92 -10.24
N SER A 376 -0.12 4.66 -10.50
CA SER A 376 -0.24 4.05 -11.83
C SER A 376 -1.56 3.27 -11.96
N PRO A 377 -2.69 3.94 -12.30
CA PRO A 377 -3.99 3.27 -12.42
C PRO A 377 -4.04 2.35 -13.65
N PRO A 378 -4.38 1.07 -13.49
CA PRO A 378 -4.34 0.11 -14.60
C PRO A 378 -5.59 0.16 -15.48
N ARG A 379 -6.66 0.87 -15.06
CA ARG A 379 -8.00 0.74 -15.65
C ARG A 379 -8.03 1.06 -17.14
N SER A 380 -7.39 2.15 -17.57
CA SER A 380 -7.33 2.54 -18.99
C SER A 380 -6.67 1.46 -19.86
N LEU A 381 -5.62 0.82 -19.35
CA LEU A 381 -4.90 -0.25 -20.04
C LEU A 381 -5.73 -1.53 -20.11
N LEU A 382 -6.34 -1.93 -18.99
CA LEU A 382 -7.17 -3.14 -18.90
C LEU A 382 -8.48 -3.02 -19.71
N THR A 383 -9.07 -1.83 -19.79
CA THR A 383 -10.23 -1.55 -20.65
C THR A 383 -9.94 -1.84 -22.11
N ARG A 384 -8.70 -1.68 -22.60
CA ARG A 384 -8.35 -1.99 -23.99
C ARG A 384 -8.48 -3.48 -24.30
N LEU A 385 -8.30 -4.37 -23.32
CA LEU A 385 -8.42 -5.82 -23.50
C LEU A 385 -9.87 -6.30 -23.58
N ALA A 386 -10.79 -5.62 -22.89
CA ALA A 386 -12.23 -5.91 -22.93
C ALA A 386 -13.07 -4.63 -22.69
N PRO A 387 -13.25 -3.77 -23.72
CA PRO A 387 -13.84 -2.45 -23.56
C PRO A 387 -15.25 -2.44 -22.97
N ARG A 388 -16.06 -3.47 -23.25
CA ARG A 388 -17.44 -3.54 -22.75
C ARG A 388 -17.50 -4.30 -21.43
N GLY A 389 -16.94 -5.51 -21.40
CA GLY A 389 -16.99 -6.40 -20.26
C GLY A 389 -16.28 -5.83 -19.05
N PHE A 390 -15.05 -5.35 -19.19
CA PHE A 390 -14.28 -4.81 -18.06
C PHE A 390 -14.90 -3.52 -17.51
N VAL A 391 -15.41 -2.62 -18.37
CA VAL A 391 -16.12 -1.41 -17.93
C VAL A 391 -17.40 -1.74 -17.18
N ALA A 392 -18.14 -2.78 -17.61
CA ALA A 392 -19.32 -3.24 -16.89
C ALA A 392 -18.98 -3.85 -15.52
N LEU A 393 -17.83 -4.51 -15.39
CA LEU A 393 -17.33 -5.05 -14.12
C LEU A 393 -16.86 -3.96 -13.13
N CYS A 394 -16.27 -2.87 -13.62
CA CYS A 394 -15.76 -1.78 -12.78
C CYS A 394 -16.82 -0.75 -12.34
N ARG A 395 -18.11 -0.98 -12.62
CA ARG A 395 -19.18 -0.05 -12.22
C ARG A 395 -19.20 0.11 -10.69
N PRO A 396 -19.42 1.35 -10.20
CA PRO A 396 -19.32 1.70 -8.78
C PRO A 396 -20.35 1.02 -7.89
#